data_AF-A0A7Y5C3R4-F1
#
_entry.id   AF-A0A7Y5C3R4-F1
#
_cell.length_a   1.000
_cell.length_b   1.000
_cell.length_c   1.000
_cell.angle_alpha   90.00
_cell.angle_beta   90.00
_cell.angle_gamma   90.00
#
_symmetry.space_group_name_H-M   'P 1'
#
loop_
_entity.id
_entity.type
_entity.pdbx_description
1 polymer ?
#
loop_
_entity_poly.entity_id
_entity_poly.type
_entity_poly.pdbx_seq_one_letter_code
_entity_poly.pdbx_strand_id
1 'polypeptide(L)'
;MEDNTKQGNDKYRLVIDGNGIVHFREGKVNIPAFPDYVFSTSYKLKTITKVETYILQHGHLPNMPNANEVKENGIGIGELQVKLLEKIEELTLYIIQQQKEIEDLKQQNKNEKNK
;
A
#
# COMPACT_ATOMS: atom_id res chain seq x y z
N MET A 1 32.74 -46.95 -13.50
CA MET A 1 33.18 -46.30 -12.26
C MET A 1 33.02 -44.81 -12.47
N GLU A 2 32.19 -44.23 -11.61
CA GLU A 2 31.96 -42.82 -11.28
C GLU A 2 31.40 -41.80 -12.31
N ASP A 3 30.18 -41.41 -11.95
CA ASP A 3 29.35 -40.26 -12.30
C ASP A 3 30.07 -38.90 -12.07
N ASN A 4 29.71 -37.90 -12.86
CA ASN A 4 29.91 -36.49 -12.52
C ASN A 4 28.85 -35.60 -13.19
N THR A 5 27.59 -35.88 -12.87
CA THR A 5 26.51 -34.90 -12.97
C THR A 5 26.73 -33.78 -11.94
N LYS A 6 27.50 -32.75 -12.34
CA LYS A 6 27.59 -31.50 -11.56
C LYS A 6 26.31 -30.67 -11.75
N GLN A 7 25.43 -30.89 -10.77
CA GLN A 7 24.42 -30.02 -10.18
C GLN A 7 24.64 -28.50 -10.40
N GLY A 8 23.57 -27.80 -10.84
CA GLY A 8 23.39 -26.34 -10.69
C GLY A 8 23.20 -25.53 -11.98
N ASN A 9 22.00 -25.54 -12.58
CA ASN A 9 21.69 -24.56 -13.64
C ASN A 9 21.19 -23.25 -13.01
N ASP A 10 22.16 -22.47 -12.56
CA ASP A 10 22.10 -21.09 -12.07
C ASP A 10 21.86 -20.09 -13.24
N LYS A 11 20.97 -20.44 -14.18
CA LYS A 11 21.15 -19.96 -15.57
C LYS A 11 20.71 -18.52 -15.82
N TYR A 12 19.80 -17.95 -15.03
CA TYR A 12 19.45 -16.52 -15.19
C TYR A 12 19.07 -15.87 -13.86
N ARG A 13 19.78 -14.79 -13.49
CA ARG A 13 19.48 -13.93 -12.32
C ARG A 13 18.39 -12.89 -12.62
N LEU A 14 18.20 -12.58 -13.90
CA LEU A 14 17.21 -11.65 -14.46
C LEU A 14 16.87 -12.14 -15.87
N VAL A 15 15.59 -12.30 -16.19
CA VAL A 15 15.10 -12.68 -17.54
C VAL A 15 14.05 -11.68 -17.98
N ILE A 16 14.12 -11.23 -19.23
CA ILE A 16 13.04 -10.50 -19.87
C ILE A 16 12.45 -11.43 -20.92
N ASP A 17 11.16 -11.74 -20.82
CA ASP A 17 10.50 -12.60 -21.81
C ASP A 17 10.04 -11.81 -23.05
N GLY A 18 9.52 -12.53 -24.06
CA GLY A 18 9.07 -11.93 -25.32
C GLY A 18 7.89 -10.96 -25.19
N ASN A 19 7.23 -10.92 -24.03
CA ASN A 19 6.15 -9.98 -23.71
C ASN A 19 6.64 -8.78 -22.89
N GLY A 20 7.95 -8.69 -22.61
CA GLY A 20 8.55 -7.64 -21.80
C GLY A 20 8.37 -7.84 -20.29
N ILE A 21 7.95 -9.02 -19.84
CA ILE A 21 7.85 -9.32 -18.39
C ILE A 21 9.26 -9.59 -17.87
N VAL A 22 9.61 -8.89 -16.78
CA VAL A 22 10.89 -9.01 -16.10
C VAL A 22 10.76 -10.01 -14.95
N HIS A 23 11.39 -11.17 -15.10
CA HIS A 23 11.46 -12.23 -14.09
C HIS A 23 12.77 -12.12 -13.31
N PHE A 24 12.67 -12.03 -11.99
CA PHE A 24 13.82 -11.99 -11.07
C PHE A 24 13.46 -12.70 -9.77
N ARG A 25 14.46 -13.19 -9.03
CA ARG A 25 14.25 -13.91 -7.76
C ARG A 25 13.96 -12.97 -6.60
N GLU A 26 14.71 -11.88 -6.49
CA GLU A 26 14.61 -10.90 -5.42
C GLU A 26 15.06 -9.53 -5.93
N GLY A 27 14.33 -8.48 -5.57
CA GLY A 27 14.66 -7.10 -5.87
C GLY A 27 14.68 -6.30 -4.58
N LYS A 28 15.84 -5.75 -4.22
CA LYS A 28 15.97 -4.84 -3.07
C LYS A 28 15.96 -3.41 -3.60
N VAL A 29 14.96 -2.64 -3.17
CA VAL A 29 14.85 -1.23 -3.53
C VAL A 29 15.23 -0.43 -2.29
N ASN A 30 16.32 0.34 -2.38
CA ASN A 30 16.71 1.27 -1.31
C ASN A 30 15.89 2.54 -1.46
N ILE A 31 14.80 2.63 -0.71
CA ILE A 31 13.91 3.79 -0.73
C ILE A 31 14.33 4.73 0.42
N PRO A 32 14.72 5.98 0.13
CA PRO A 32 15.21 6.90 1.16
C PRO A 32 14.15 7.40 2.14
N ALA A 33 12.85 7.30 1.79
CA ALA A 33 11.75 7.77 2.62
C ALA A 33 10.68 6.68 2.76
N PHE A 34 10.75 5.92 3.85
CA PHE A 34 9.73 4.96 4.26
C PHE A 34 8.60 5.72 5.01
N PRO A 35 7.31 5.39 4.79
CA PRO A 35 6.20 6.23 5.20
C PRO A 35 5.83 6.20 6.70
N ASP A 36 6.67 5.69 7.60
CA ASP A 36 6.43 5.63 9.07
C ASP A 36 5.98 6.97 9.70
N TYR A 37 6.21 8.09 9.01
CA TYR A 37 5.73 9.39 9.40
C TYR A 37 4.20 9.50 9.51
N VAL A 38 3.41 8.61 8.90
CA VAL A 38 1.94 8.60 9.02
C VAL A 38 1.49 8.40 10.48
N PHE A 39 2.29 7.71 11.29
CA PHE A 39 2.04 7.51 12.72
C PHE A 39 2.57 8.65 13.61
N SER A 40 3.23 9.66 13.03
CA SER A 40 3.69 10.83 13.77
C SER A 40 2.51 11.65 14.30
N THR A 41 2.68 12.24 15.49
CA THR A 41 1.70 13.20 16.05
C THR A 41 1.54 14.46 15.19
N SER A 42 2.52 14.76 14.33
CA SER A 42 2.46 15.88 13.39
C SER A 42 1.75 15.55 12.08
N TYR A 43 1.43 14.28 11.83
CA TYR A 43 0.79 13.86 10.59
C TYR A 43 -0.68 14.26 10.57
N LYS A 44 -1.07 14.98 9.51
CA LYS A 44 -2.42 15.50 9.35
C LYS A 44 -3.25 14.51 8.54
N LEU A 45 -3.73 13.46 9.21
CA LEU A 45 -4.67 12.51 8.61
C LEU A 45 -5.91 13.26 8.12
N LYS A 46 -6.27 13.08 6.84
CA LYS A 46 -7.49 13.64 6.27
C LYS A 46 -8.70 12.97 6.94
N THR A 47 -9.83 13.65 7.04
CA THR A 47 -11.05 12.97 7.51
C THR A 47 -11.58 12.06 6.40
N ILE A 48 -12.26 10.98 6.77
CA ILE A 48 -12.82 10.04 5.78
C ILE A 48 -13.77 10.74 4.79
N THR A 49 -14.56 11.72 5.26
CA THR A 49 -15.43 12.55 4.41
C THR A 49 -14.66 13.40 3.39
N LYS A 50 -13.47 13.91 3.76
CA LYS A 50 -12.62 14.65 2.83
C LYS A 50 -12.01 13.72 1.79
N VAL A 51 -11.65 12.51 2.19
CA VAL A 51 -11.17 11.47 1.26
C VAL A 51 -12.27 11.08 0.28
N GLU A 52 -13.48 10.80 0.77
CA GLU A 52 -14.66 10.52 -0.06
C GLU A 52 -14.93 11.65 -1.07
N THR A 53 -14.98 12.89 -0.60
CA THR A 53 -15.18 14.06 -1.47
C THR A 53 -14.11 14.13 -2.57
N TYR A 54 -12.85 13.87 -2.21
CA TYR A 54 -11.75 13.86 -3.17
C TYR A 54 -11.92 12.74 -4.21
N ILE A 55 -12.29 11.53 -3.79
CA ILE A 55 -12.53 10.40 -4.70
C ILE A 55 -13.67 10.73 -5.67
N LEU A 56 -14.76 11.31 -5.17
CA LEU A 56 -15.89 11.69 -6.02
C LEU A 56 -15.54 12.78 -7.04
N GLN A 57 -14.64 13.71 -6.68
CA GLN A 57 -14.22 14.79 -7.55
C GLN A 57 -13.14 14.39 -8.56
N HIS A 58 -12.21 13.51 -8.16
CA HIS A 58 -10.99 13.22 -8.94
C HIS A 58 -10.93 11.78 -9.48
N GLY A 59 -11.75 10.86 -8.97
CA GLY A 59 -11.78 9.46 -9.41
C GLY A 59 -10.60 8.61 -8.94
N HIS A 60 -9.76 9.11 -8.03
CA HIS A 60 -8.63 8.39 -7.44
C HIS A 60 -8.35 8.87 -6.02
N LEU A 61 -7.52 8.12 -5.29
CA LEU A 61 -7.13 8.49 -3.92
C LEU A 61 -6.22 9.74 -3.90
N PRO A 62 -6.27 10.55 -2.84
CA PRO A 62 -5.28 11.60 -2.61
C PRO A 62 -3.85 11.04 -2.64
N ASN A 63 -2.90 11.79 -3.18
CA ASN A 63 -1.49 11.42 -3.35
C ASN A 63 -1.20 10.22 -4.27
N MET A 64 -2.23 9.60 -4.87
CA MET A 64 -2.08 8.59 -5.91
C MET A 64 -2.19 9.24 -7.29
N PRO A 65 -1.37 8.83 -8.26
CA PRO A 65 -1.53 9.28 -9.64
C PRO A 65 -2.82 8.72 -10.22
N ASN A 66 -3.38 9.44 -11.20
CA ASN A 66 -4.56 8.96 -11.91
C ASN A 66 -4.16 7.92 -12.98
N ALA A 67 -5.14 7.16 -13.46
CA ALA A 67 -4.90 6.07 -14.39
C ALA A 67 -4.31 6.54 -15.75
N ASN A 68 -4.67 7.74 -16.23
CA ASN A 68 -4.16 8.26 -17.49
C ASN A 68 -2.68 8.65 -17.37
N GLU A 69 -2.30 9.29 -16.27
CA GLU A 69 -0.91 9.66 -15.99
C GLU A 69 0.00 8.44 -15.91
N VAL A 70 -0.45 7.38 -15.21
CA VAL A 70 0.30 6.10 -15.13
C VAL A 70 0.39 5.42 -16.48
N LYS A 71 -0.66 5.51 -17.31
CA LYS A 71 -0.67 4.94 -18.66
C LYS A 71 0.31 5.65 -19.60
N GLU A 72 0.42 6.98 -19.51
CA GLU A 72 1.27 7.78 -20.38
C GLU A 72 2.74 7.76 -19.96
N ASN A 73 3.00 7.91 -18.65
CA ASN A 73 4.36 8.13 -18.13
C ASN A 73 4.95 6.91 -17.41
N GLY A 74 4.13 5.88 -17.14
CA GLY A 74 4.48 4.80 -16.23
C GLY A 74 4.54 5.27 -14.77
N ILE A 75 4.91 4.37 -13.88
CA ILE A 75 5.22 4.69 -12.49
C ILE A 75 6.36 3.79 -12.01
N GLY A 76 7.26 4.35 -11.20
CA GLY A 76 8.31 3.55 -10.56
C GLY A 76 7.71 2.57 -9.57
N ILE A 77 8.09 1.28 -9.65
CA ILE A 77 7.60 0.25 -8.72
C ILE A 77 7.91 0.62 -7.26
N GLY A 78 9.10 1.16 -6.98
CA GLY A 78 9.46 1.61 -5.63
C GLY A 78 8.57 2.75 -5.13
N GLU A 79 8.32 3.76 -5.96
CA GLU A 79 7.43 4.87 -5.62
C GLU A 79 5.99 4.39 -5.36
N LEU A 80 5.48 3.51 -6.23
CA LEU A 80 4.17 2.92 -6.06
C LEU A 80 4.07 2.16 -4.73
N GLN A 81 5.08 1.37 -4.37
CA GLN A 81 5.07 0.63 -3.10
C GLN A 81 5.08 1.54 -1.88
N VAL A 82 5.80 2.66 -1.92
CA VAL A 82 5.78 3.67 -0.83
C VAL A 82 4.40 4.29 -0.69
N LYS A 83 3.80 4.72 -1.81
CA LYS A 83 2.46 5.32 -1.80
C LYS A 83 1.41 4.32 -1.32
N LEU A 84 1.50 3.05 -1.73
CA LEU A 84 0.61 2.00 -1.26
C LEU A 84 0.74 1.77 0.25
N LEU A 85 1.97 1.73 0.77
CA LEU A 85 2.20 1.58 2.20
C LEU A 85 1.65 2.79 2.99
N GLU A 86 1.88 4.02 2.53
CA GLU A 86 1.26 5.23 3.12
C GLU A 86 -0.28 5.08 3.20
N LYS A 87 -0.93 4.54 2.16
CA LYS A 87 -2.38 4.30 2.19
C LYS A 87 -2.79 3.18 3.12
N ILE A 88 -1.99 2.12 3.27
CA ILE A 88 -2.25 1.05 4.24
C ILE A 88 -2.18 1.60 5.68
N GLU A 89 -1.21 2.47 5.96
CA GLU A 89 -1.08 3.11 7.26
C GLU A 89 -2.24 4.08 7.54
N GLU A 90 -2.63 4.91 6.58
CA GLU A 90 -3.83 5.76 6.68
C GLU A 90 -5.10 4.92 6.93
N LEU A 91 -5.29 3.82 6.19
CA LEU A 91 -6.40 2.88 6.37
C LEU A 91 -6.40 2.26 7.77
N THR A 92 -5.22 1.92 8.31
CA THR A 92 -5.09 1.38 9.66
C THR A 92 -5.56 2.40 10.70
N LEU A 93 -5.20 3.68 10.55
CA LEU A 93 -5.69 4.74 11.43
C LEU A 93 -7.21 4.94 11.32
N TYR A 94 -7.79 4.89 10.12
CA TYR A 94 -9.24 4.95 9.95
C TYR A 94 -9.95 3.76 10.61
N ILE A 95 -9.42 2.55 10.47
CA ILE A 95 -9.99 1.35 11.12
C ILE A 95 -9.95 1.48 12.64
N ILE A 96 -8.83 1.96 13.21
CA ILE A 96 -8.73 2.21 14.65
C ILE A 96 -9.76 3.25 15.11
N GLN A 97 -9.94 4.33 14.34
CA GLN A 97 -10.95 5.35 14.63
C GLN A 97 -12.38 4.76 14.61
N GLN A 98 -12.70 3.98 13.57
CA GLN A 98 -14.00 3.33 13.43
C GLN A 98 -14.27 2.32 14.55
N GLN A 99 -13.25 1.54 14.95
CA GLN A 99 -13.39 0.57 16.04
C GLN A 99 -13.73 1.26 17.37
N LYS A 100 -13.10 2.40 17.67
CA LYS A 100 -13.42 3.20 18.87
C LYS A 100 -14.85 3.72 18.84
N GLU A 101 -15.30 4.25 17.71
CA GLU A 101 -16.67 4.72 17.56
C GLU A 101 -17.70 3.59 17.73
N ILE A 102 -17.41 2.40 17.19
CA ILE A 102 -18.24 1.20 17.37
C ILE A 102 -18.31 0.78 18.85
N GLU A 103 -17.20 0.85 19.57
CA GLU A 103 -17.15 0.53 21.01
C GLU A 103 -17.97 1.53 21.84
N ASP A 104 -17.84 2.82 21.55
CA ASP A 104 -18.61 3.88 22.20
C ASP A 104 -20.12 3.69 21.95
N LEU A 105 -20.52 3.44 20.70
CA LEU A 105 -21.91 3.17 20.34
C LEU A 105 -22.45 1.90 21.02
N LYS A 106 -21.65 0.84 21.13
CA LYS A 106 -22.04 -0.38 21.87
C LYS A 106 -22.25 -0.11 23.35
N GLN A 107 -21.40 0.71 23.96
CA GLN A 107 -21.53 1.07 25.37
C GLN A 107 -22.77 1.93 25.62
N GLN A 108 -23.05 2.91 24.76
CA GLN A 108 -24.27 3.73 24.84
C GLN A 108 -25.54 2.87 24.75
N ASN A 109 -25.61 1.99 23.74
CA ASN A 109 -26.72 1.06 23.56
C ASN A 109 -26.94 0.13 24.77
N LYS A 110 -25.86 -0.30 25.44
CA LYS A 110 -25.96 -1.12 26.65
C LYS A 110 -26.54 -0.33 27.82
N ASN A 111 -26.14 0.92 27.98
CA ASN A 111 -26.64 1.80 29.04
C ASN A 111 -28.13 2.13 28.84
N GLU A 112 -28.56 2.35 27.60
CA GLU A 112 -29.98 2.60 27.28
C GLU A 112 -30.89 1.40 27.54
N LYS A 113 -30.41 0.17 27.27
CA LYS A 113 -31.18 -1.06 27.53
C LYS A 113 -31.31 -1.43 29.01
N ASN A 114 -30.43 -0.90 29.85
CA ASN A 114 -30.43 -1.14 31.30
C ASN A 114 -31.21 -0.07 32.08
N LYS A 115 -31.84 0.87 31.38
CA LYS A 115 -32.68 1.94 31.94
C LYS A 115 -34.15 1.59 31.79
#